data_AF-A0A1Y4EXR6-F1
#
_entry.id   AF-A0A1Y4EXR6-F1
#
_cell.length_a   1.000
_cell.length_b   1.000
_cell.length_c   1.000
_cell.angle_alpha   90.00
_cell.angle_beta   90.00
_cell.angle_gamma   90.00
#
_symmetry.space_group_name_H-M   'P 1'
#
loop_
_entity.id
_entity.type
_entity.pdbx_description
1 polymer ?
#
loop_
_entity_poly.entity_id
_entity_poly.type
_entity_poly.pdbx_seq_one_letter_code
_entity_poly.pdbx_strand_id
1 'polypeptide(L)'
;MRSILERLYEGELYPAEKIVSTDPKYPLLEREIHKVQKDLHVLLNEDGRKQLEHLGKLYMEENTMDCYAGFRHGFQLGARLMYEIFIREER
;
A
#
# COMPACT_ATOMS: atom_id res chain seq x y z
N MET A 1 22.34 -0.06 16.58
CA MET A 1 21.34 -0.38 15.54
C MET A 1 20.56 -1.60 16.02
N ARG A 2 19.22 -1.53 16.11
CA ARG A 2 18.38 -2.69 16.45
C ARG A 2 18.37 -3.70 15.30
N SER A 3 18.29 -4.99 15.63
CA SER A 3 18.30 -6.04 14.60
C SER A 3 16.98 -6.06 13.80
N ILE A 4 17.00 -6.58 12.58
CA ILE A 4 15.77 -6.71 11.78
C ILE A 4 14.74 -7.65 12.45
N LEU A 5 15.20 -8.67 13.18
CA LEU A 5 14.34 -9.64 13.87
C LEU A 5 13.65 -9.02 15.09
N GLU A 6 14.36 -8.20 15.86
CA GLU A 6 13.82 -7.44 16.99
C GLU A 6 12.74 -6.47 16.51
N ARG A 7 13.02 -5.72 15.44
CA ARG A 7 12.06 -4.79 14.83
C ARG A 7 10.84 -5.50 14.23
N LEU A 8 11.00 -6.73 13.75
CA LEU A 8 9.89 -7.57 13.31
C LEU A 8 9.03 -8.01 14.51
N TYR A 9 9.68 -8.50 15.57
CA TYR A 9 9.02 -8.99 16.79
C TYR A 9 8.21 -7.88 17.48
N GLU A 10 8.74 -6.66 17.51
CA GLU A 10 8.08 -5.48 18.07
C GLU A 10 7.00 -4.88 17.15
N GLY A 11 6.78 -5.45 15.95
CA GLY A 11 5.80 -4.94 14.99
C GLY A 11 6.21 -3.66 14.27
N GLU A 12 7.48 -3.24 14.35
CA GLU A 12 7.95 -2.04 13.67
C GLU A 12 8.04 -2.20 12.16
N LEU A 13 8.17 -3.44 11.67
CA LEU A 13 8.19 -3.78 10.25
C LEU A 13 6.78 -4.13 9.78
N TYR A 14 5.95 -3.11 9.60
CA TYR A 14 4.59 -3.25 9.06
C TYR A 14 4.39 -2.39 7.81
N PRO A 15 4.74 -2.92 6.62
CA PRO A 15 4.66 -2.20 5.35
C PRO A 15 3.30 -1.57 5.07
N ALA A 16 2.21 -2.26 5.44
CA ALA A 16 0.84 -1.84 5.16
C ALA A 16 0.46 -0.50 5.83
N GLU A 17 1.05 -0.16 6.97
CA GLU A 17 0.79 1.12 7.66
C GLU A 17 1.90 2.15 7.46
N LYS A 18 3.10 1.73 7.05
CA LYS A 18 4.29 2.58 7.04
C LYS A 18 4.76 3.01 5.66
N ILE A 19 4.27 2.38 4.59
CA ILE A 19 4.63 2.76 3.22
C ILE A 19 3.60 3.76 2.71
N VAL A 20 3.91 5.04 2.88
CA VAL A 20 3.25 6.13 2.13
C VAL A 20 4.12 6.44 0.91
N SER A 21 3.49 6.70 -0.24
CA SER A 21 4.23 7.11 -1.44
C SER A 21 4.97 8.42 -1.18
N THR A 22 6.25 8.47 -1.52
CA THR A 22 7.07 9.68 -1.47
C THR A 22 7.00 10.49 -2.77
N ASP A 23 6.22 10.03 -3.76
CA ASP A 23 6.02 10.75 -5.00
C ASP A 23 5.37 12.11 -4.71
N PRO A 24 5.96 13.25 -5.14
CA PRO A 24 5.39 14.58 -4.91
C PRO A 24 3.96 14.76 -5.45
N LYS A 25 3.53 13.93 -6.42
CA LYS A 25 2.17 13.93 -6.95
C LYS A 25 1.16 13.28 -6.01
N TYR A 26 1.59 12.37 -5.15
CA TYR A 26 0.71 11.66 -4.22
C TYR A 26 -0.16 12.61 -3.37
N PRO A 27 0.39 13.60 -2.65
CA PRO A 27 -0.43 14.53 -1.86
C PRO A 27 -1.32 15.43 -2.72
N LEU A 28 -0.97 15.68 -3.98
CA LEU A 28 -1.82 16.45 -4.90
C LEU A 28 -3.02 15.62 -5.35
N LEU A 29 -2.77 14.36 -5.72
CA LEU A 29 -3.79 13.41 -6.12
C LEU A 29 -4.76 13.11 -4.98
N GLU A 30 -4.26 12.90 -3.76
CA GLU A 30 -5.08 12.69 -2.57
C GLU A 30 -6.04 13.87 -2.31
N ARG A 31 -5.54 15.11 -2.43
CA ARG A 31 -6.37 16.32 -2.31
C ARG A 31 -7.43 16.41 -3.40
N GLU A 32 -7.08 16.03 -4.62
CA GLU A 32 -8.03 16.01 -5.74
C GLU A 32 -9.14 14.97 -5.52
N ILE A 33 -8.77 13.75 -5.09
CA ILE A 33 -9.73 12.69 -4.74
C ILE A 33 -10.69 13.19 -3.66
N HIS A 34 -10.18 13.75 -2.57
CA HIS A 34 -11.02 14.28 -1.49
C HIS A 34 -11.94 15.40 -1.96
N LYS A 35 -11.45 16.30 -2.82
CA LYS A 35 -12.27 17.37 -3.40
C LYS A 35 -13.42 16.80 -4.23
N VAL A 36 -13.12 15.88 -5.16
CA VAL A 36 -14.14 15.25 -6.02
C VAL A 36 -15.17 14.50 -5.18
N GLN A 37 -14.74 13.74 -4.17
CA GLN A 37 -15.66 13.05 -3.26
C GLN A 37 -16.58 14.02 -2.52
N LYS A 38 -16.06 15.14 -2.02
CA LYS A 38 -16.87 16.15 -1.33
C LYS A 38 -17.88 16.80 -2.27
N ASP A 39 -17.47 17.15 -3.49
CA ASP A 39 -18.35 17.75 -4.50
C ASP A 39 -19.49 16.78 -4.86
N LEU A 40 -19.18 15.49 -5.05
CA LEU A 40 -20.18 14.44 -5.30
C LEU A 40 -21.14 14.26 -4.11
N HIS A 41 -20.65 14.35 -2.88
CA HIS A 41 -21.46 14.19 -1.68
C HIS A 41 -22.56 15.26 -1.54
N VAL A 42 -22.32 16.47 -2.08
CA VAL A 42 -23.33 17.54 -2.15
C VAL A 42 -24.37 17.29 -3.24
N LEU A 43 -23.96 16.70 -4.35
CA LEU A 43 -24.82 16.45 -5.52
C LEU A 43 -25.72 15.22 -5.36
N LEU A 44 -25.27 14.22 -4.61
CA LEU A 44 -25.98 12.94 -4.47
C LEU A 44 -27.02 12.97 -3.33
N ASN A 45 -28.07 12.18 -3.50
CA ASN A 45 -29.01 11.86 -2.42
C ASN A 45 -28.38 10.87 -1.43
N GLU A 46 -29.11 10.49 -0.37
CA GLU A 46 -28.56 9.64 0.68
C GLU A 46 -28.09 8.27 0.16
N ASP A 47 -28.86 7.61 -0.69
CA ASP A 47 -28.48 6.30 -1.24
C ASP A 47 -27.28 6.41 -2.19
N GLY A 48 -27.23 7.47 -3.00
CA GLY A 48 -26.07 7.75 -3.86
C GLY A 48 -24.80 8.00 -3.05
N ARG A 49 -24.89 8.69 -1.92
CA ARG A 49 -23.77 8.87 -0.99
C ARG A 49 -23.29 7.54 -0.40
N LYS A 50 -24.21 6.68 0.05
CA LYS A 50 -23.87 5.33 0.54
C LYS A 50 -23.18 4.49 -0.53
N GLN A 51 -23.65 4.57 -1.79
CA GLN A 51 -23.01 3.89 -2.91
C GLN A 51 -21.60 4.43 -3.21
N LEU A 52 -21.40 5.76 -3.14
CA LEU A 52 -20.09 6.36 -3.31
C LEU A 52 -19.09 5.93 -2.23
N GLU A 53 -19.50 5.91 -0.96
CA GLU A 53 -18.67 5.39 0.13
C GLU A 53 -18.35 3.90 -0.05
N HIS A 54 -19.34 3.10 -0.47
CA HIS A 54 -19.13 1.68 -0.74
C HIS A 54 -18.14 1.46 -1.89
N LEU A 55 -18.25 2.24 -2.97
CA LEU A 55 -17.30 2.20 -4.08
C LEU A 55 -15.88 2.53 -3.62
N GLY A 56 -15.72 3.54 -2.76
CA GLY A 56 -14.43 3.87 -2.17
C GLY A 56 -13.83 2.71 -1.37
N LYS A 57 -14.65 2.01 -0.57
CA LYS A 57 -14.21 0.81 0.17
C LYS A 57 -13.77 -0.32 -0.77
N LEU A 58 -14.52 -0.58 -1.84
CA LEU A 58 -14.18 -1.61 -2.82
C LEU A 58 -12.82 -1.32 -3.49
N TYR A 59 -12.58 -0.06 -3.89
CA TYR A 59 -11.27 0.32 -4.44
C TYR A 59 -10.13 0.20 -3.43
N MET A 60 -10.37 0.52 -2.15
CA MET A 60 -9.35 0.33 -1.11
C MET A 60 -9.03 -1.15 -0.87
N GLU A 61 -10.04 -2.02 -0.89
CA GLU A 61 -9.87 -3.47 -0.75
C GLU A 61 -9.10 -4.04 -1.94
N GLU A 62 -9.51 -3.71 -3.18
CA GLU A 62 -8.79 -4.08 -4.41
C GLU A 62 -7.33 -3.64 -4.36
N ASN A 63 -7.08 -2.35 -4.08
CA ASN A 63 -5.72 -1.81 -4.01
C ASN A 63 -4.88 -2.51 -2.92
N THR A 64 -5.48 -2.88 -1.79
CA THR A 64 -4.78 -3.62 -0.73
C THR A 64 -4.35 -5.02 -1.22
N MET A 65 -5.20 -5.70 -1.99
CA MET A 65 -4.86 -7.01 -2.58
C MET A 65 -3.70 -6.89 -3.56
N ASP A 66 -3.72 -5.87 -4.43
CA ASP A 66 -2.64 -5.61 -5.39
C ASP A 66 -1.34 -5.23 -4.70
N CYS A 67 -1.37 -4.35 -3.71
CA CYS A 67 -0.21 -3.98 -2.90
C CYS A 67 0.41 -5.23 -2.23
N TYR A 68 -0.41 -6.11 -1.66
CA TYR A 68 0.08 -7.35 -1.05
C TYR A 68 0.71 -8.29 -2.08
N ALA A 69 0.06 -8.48 -3.24
CA ALA A 69 0.58 -9.30 -4.32
C ALA A 69 1.94 -8.79 -4.81
N GLY A 70 2.07 -7.48 -5.02
CA GLY A 70 3.31 -6.81 -5.38
C GLY A 70 4.40 -6.96 -4.32
N PHE A 71 4.07 -6.72 -3.04
CA PHE A 71 4.99 -6.91 -1.92
C PHE A 71 5.51 -8.36 -1.85
N ARG A 72 4.61 -9.35 -1.88
CA ARG A 72 4.96 -10.77 -1.83
C ARG A 72 5.87 -11.16 -3.00
N HIS A 73 5.52 -10.74 -4.22
CA HIS A 73 6.32 -11.04 -5.40
C HIS A 73 7.71 -10.40 -5.32
N GLY A 74 7.79 -9.11 -5.01
CA GLY A 74 9.05 -8.38 -4.88
C GLY A 74 9.96 -8.94 -3.78
N PHE A 75 9.38 -9.31 -2.63
CA PHE A 75 10.14 -9.92 -1.53
C PHE A 75 10.73 -11.27 -1.93
N GLN A 76 9.94 -12.13 -2.56
CA GLN A 76 10.40 -13.44 -3.06
C GLN A 76 11.50 -13.30 -4.11
N LEU A 77 11.36 -12.34 -5.04
CA LEU A 77 12.37 -12.04 -6.03
C LEU A 77 13.67 -11.58 -5.38
N GLY A 78 13.58 -10.62 -4.45
CA GLY A 78 14.74 -10.12 -3.70
C GLY A 78 15.49 -11.24 -2.98
N ALA A 79 14.77 -12.11 -2.26
CA ALA A 79 15.39 -13.25 -1.59
C ALA A 79 16.12 -14.20 -2.55
N ARG A 80 15.55 -14.46 -3.74
CA ARG A 80 16.19 -15.30 -4.78
C ARG A 80 17.44 -14.64 -5.36
N LEU A 81 17.40 -13.34 -5.61
CA LEU A 81 18.57 -12.58 -6.09
C LEU A 81 19.71 -12.61 -5.06
N MET A 82 19.38 -12.41 -3.78
CA MET A 82 20.37 -12.48 -2.70
C MET A 82 20.96 -13.89 -2.59
N TYR A 83 20.13 -14.94 -2.69
CA TYR A 83 20.62 -16.33 -2.71
C TYR A 83 21.59 -16.57 -3.89
N GLU A 84 21.23 -16.11 -5.09
CA GLU A 84 22.08 -16.24 -6.28
C GLU A 84 23.43 -15.53 -6.10
N ILE A 85 23.45 -14.32 -5.54
CA ILE A 85 24.67 -13.53 -5.35
C ILE A 85 25.55 -14.12 -4.24
N PHE A 86 24.99 -14.30 -3.04
CA PHE A 86 25.79 -14.59 -1.85
C PHE A 86 26.07 -16.07 -1.62
N ILE A 87 25.23 -16.98 -2.15
CA ILE A 87 25.41 -18.43 -1.93
C ILE A 87 26.09 -19.12 -3.12
N ARG A 88 26.14 -18.49 -4.31
CA ARG A 88 26.93 -19.02 -5.44
C ARG A 88 28.38 -18.58 -5.48
N GLU A 89 28.77 -17.51 -4.78
CA GLU A 89 30.20 -17.11 -4.69
C GLU A 89 31.05 -18.08 -3.84
N GLU A 90 30.44 -19.00 -3.08
CA GLU A 90 31.15 -20.03 -2.30
C GLU A 90 31.44 -21.34 -3.08
N ARG A 91 31.33 -21.34 -4.42
CA ARG A 91 31.74 -22.47 -5.30
C ARG A 91 32.72 -22.04 -6.37
#